data_AF-A0A950F9B1-F1
#
_entry.id   AF-A0A950F9B1-F1
#
_cell.length_a   1.000
_cell.length_b   1.000
_cell.length_c   1.000
_cell.angle_alpha   90.00
_cell.angle_beta   90.00
_cell.angle_gamma   90.00
#
_symmetry.space_group_name_H-M   'P 1'
#
loop_
_entity.id
_entity.type
_entity.pdbx_description
1 polymer ?
#
loop_
_entity_poly.entity_id
_entity_poly.type
_entity_poly.pdbx_seq_one_letter_code
_entity_poly.pdbx_strand_id
1 'polypeptide(L)' 'MASESGNGLLVVWTDIAPEAEAEFNEWYNSEHIPQLLGVKGFLSGRRYQAVDGKPKYAAIYELADEDVMKSDA' A
#
# COMPACT_ATOMS: atom_id res chain seq x y z
N MET A 1 -21.53 -0.74 -11.90
CA MET A 1 -20.21 -0.50 -12.49
C MET A 1 -19.33 -1.65 -12.06
N ALA A 2 -18.94 -2.54 -12.96
CA ALA A 2 -17.91 -3.53 -12.64
C ALA A 2 -16.63 -2.74 -12.34
N SER A 3 -15.96 -2.98 -11.21
CA SER A 3 -14.65 -2.38 -11.00
C SER A 3 -13.73 -2.97 -12.06
N GLU A 4 -13.09 -2.12 -12.86
CA GLU A 4 -12.04 -2.59 -13.75
C GLU A 4 -10.98 -3.26 -12.89
N SER A 5 -10.69 -4.53 -13.17
CA SER A 5 -9.65 -5.29 -12.48
C SER A 5 -8.30 -4.79 -12.96
N GLY A 6 -7.40 -4.43 -12.06
CA GLY A 6 -6.05 -4.00 -12.39
C GLY A 6 -5.20 -5.15 -12.91
N ASN A 7 -4.24 -4.85 -13.79
CA ASN A 7 -3.28 -5.82 -14.32
C ASN A 7 -1.92 -5.78 -13.59
N GLY A 8 -1.79 -4.96 -12.53
CA GLY A 8 -0.58 -4.86 -11.72
C GLY A 8 -0.86 -5.00 -10.23
N LEU A 9 0.12 -5.54 -9.49
CA LEU A 9 0.11 -5.58 -8.03
C LEU A 9 1.44 -5.08 -7.49
N LEU A 10 1.38 -4.09 -6.60
CA LEU A 10 2.50 -3.70 -5.76
C LEU A 10 2.28 -4.29 -4.36
N VAL A 11 3.21 -5.13 -3.91
CA VAL A 11 3.16 -5.73 -2.57
C VAL A 11 4.39 -5.29 -1.79
N VAL A 12 4.15 -4.73 -0.61
CA VAL A 12 5.18 -4.24 0.30
C VAL A 12 5.05 -4.97 1.62
N TRP A 13 6.15 -5.51 2.12
CA TRP A 13 6.25 -6.08 3.46
C TRP A 13 7.13 -5.19 4.33
N THR A 14 6.72 -4.96 5.58
CA THR A 14 7.41 -4.00 6.45
C THR A 14 7.40 -4.48 7.90
N ASP A 15 8.58 -4.41 8.51
CA ASP A 15 8.74 -4.37 9.96
C ASP A 15 9.09 -2.95 10.39
N ILE A 16 8.68 -2.58 11.59
CA ILE A 16 8.92 -1.26 12.17
C ILE A 16 9.45 -1.43 13.60
N ALA A 17 10.30 -0.50 14.03
CA ALA A 17 10.73 -0.46 15.42
C ALA A 17 9.50 -0.26 16.34
N PRO A 18 9.39 -0.99 17.46
CA PRO A 18 8.20 -0.91 18.34
C PRO A 18 7.84 0.51 18.77
N GLU A 19 8.85 1.34 19.05
CA GLU A 19 8.72 2.74 19.44
C GLU A 19 8.14 3.65 18.36
N ALA A 20 8.27 3.28 17.08
CA ALA A 20 7.75 4.04 15.94
C ALA A 20 6.43 3.47 15.39
N GLU A 21 5.92 2.37 15.94
CA GLU A 21 4.79 1.65 15.36
C GLU A 21 3.47 2.45 15.36
N ALA A 22 3.21 3.19 16.44
CA ALA A 22 1.99 4.00 16.53
C ALA A 22 2.00 5.12 15.48
N GLU A 23 3.11 5.87 15.40
CA GLU A 23 3.32 6.94 14.42
C GLU A 23 3.29 6.39 12.99
N PHE A 24 3.95 5.26 12.74
CA PHE A 24 3.92 4.58 11.45
C PHE A 24 2.49 4.25 11.02
N ASN A 25 1.67 3.71 11.92
CA ASN A 25 0.29 3.36 11.59
C ASN A 25 -0.61 4.57 11.37
N GLU A 26 -0.42 5.64 12.13
CA GLU A 26 -1.11 6.91 11.94
C GLU A 26 -0.78 7.47 10.55
N TRP A 27 0.50 7.71 10.27
CA TRP A 27 1.00 8.20 8.98
C TRP A 27 0.49 7.36 7.80
N TYR A 28 0.52 6.04 7.92
CA TYR A 28 0.12 5.17 6.81
C TYR A 28 -1.35 5.36 6.43
N ASN A 29 -2.20 5.57 7.44
CA ASN A 29 -3.64 5.67 7.28
C ASN A 29 -4.10 7.09 6.92
N SER A 30 -3.49 8.12 7.52
CA SER A 30 -3.88 9.52 7.34
C SER A 30 -3.22 10.17 6.12
N GLU A 31 -2.03 9.71 5.73
CA GLU A 31 -1.21 10.36 4.71
C GLU A 31 -0.82 9.41 3.57
N HIS A 32 -0.13 8.31 3.88
CA HIS A 32 0.51 7.49 2.85
C HIS A 32 -0.48 6.84 1.87
N ILE A 33 -1.51 6.16 2.37
CA ILE A 33 -2.54 5.54 1.51
C ILE A 33 -3.31 6.60 0.71
N PRO A 34 -3.83 7.68 1.33
CA PRO A 34 -4.48 8.74 0.57
C PRO A 34 -3.60 9.34 -0.54
N GLN A 35 -2.31 9.55 -0.26
CA GLN A 35 -1.36 10.05 -1.26
C GLN A 35 -1.17 9.07 -2.43
N LEU A 36 -0.93 7.78 -2.14
CA LEU A 36 -0.76 6.77 -3.19
C LEU A 36 -2.03 6.58 -4.02
N LEU A 37 -3.21 6.55 -3.40
CA LEU A 37 -4.49 6.45 -4.11
C LEU A 37 -4.82 7.73 -4.91
N GLY A 38 -4.13 8.84 -4.65
CA GLY A 38 -4.19 10.04 -5.48
C GLY A 38 -3.36 9.93 -6.77
N VAL A 39 -2.42 8.98 -6.86
CA VAL A 39 -1.59 8.77 -8.05
C VAL A 39 -2.40 8.05 -9.13
N LYS A 40 -2.39 8.60 -10.35
CA LYS A 40 -3.07 7.99 -11.49
C LYS A 40 -2.53 6.58 -11.73
N GLY A 41 -3.43 5.61 -11.70
CA GLY A 41 -3.09 4.19 -11.93
C GLY A 41 -3.05 3.36 -10.65
N PHE A 42 -3.07 3.95 -9.46
CA PHE A 42 -3.42 3.23 -8.23
C PHE A 42 -4.94 3.10 -8.14
N LEU A 43 -5.43 1.86 -8.05
CA LEU A 43 -6.86 1.56 -8.09
C LEU A 43 -7.42 1.24 -6.70
N SER A 44 -6.66 0.52 -5.89
CA SER A 44 -7.05 0.19 -4.52
C SER A 44 -5.81 -0.06 -3.65
N GLY A 45 -5.99 0.04 -2.33
CA GLY A 45 -4.94 -0.21 -1.34
C GLY A 45 -5.52 -0.91 -0.12
N ARG A 46 -4.86 -1.96 0.34
CA ARG A 46 -5.23 -2.71 1.54
C ARG A 46 -4.00 -2.95 2.41
N ARG A 47 -4.17 -2.77 3.71
CA ARG A 47 -3.15 -3.09 4.72
C ARG A 47 -3.56 -4.34 5.48
N TYR A 48 -2.55 -5.11 5.82
CA TYR A 48 -2.66 -6.31 6.61
C TYR A 48 -1.65 -6.21 7.75
N GLN A 49 -2.09 -6.67 8.91
CA GLN A 49 -1.22 -6.92 10.04
C GLN A 49 -1.15 -8.43 10.25
N ALA A 50 0.06 -8.96 10.40
CA ALA A 50 0.27 -10.37 10.69
C ALA A 50 -0.39 -10.72 12.03
N VAL A 51 -1.14 -11.82 12.04
CA VAL A 51 -1.64 -12.44 13.29
C VAL A 51 -0.51 -13.15 14.01
N ASP A 52 0.43 -13.72 13.24
CA ASP A 52 1.64 -14.37 13.72
C ASP A 52 2.78 -14.19 12.69
N GLY A 53 4.03 -14.18 13.16
CA GLY A 53 5.23 -14.08 12.33
C GLY A 53 5.66 -12.65 11.96
N LYS A 54 6.61 -12.57 11.02
CA LYS A 54 7.19 -11.34 10.49
C LYS A 54 7.37 -11.43 8.96
N PRO A 55 7.36 -10.32 8.21
CA PRO A 55 7.18 -8.93 8.69
C PRO A 55 5.78 -8.65 9.23
N LYS A 56 5.67 -7.76 10.23
CA LYS A 56 4.42 -7.49 10.94
C LYS A 56 3.33 -6.87 10.05
N TYR A 57 3.72 -6.15 9.01
CA TYR A 57 2.78 -5.49 8.10
C TYR A 57 2.99 -5.91 6.65
N ALA A 58 1.89 -5.99 5.92
CA ALA A 58 1.88 -6.01 4.46
C ALA A 58 0.92 -4.95 3.93
N ALA A 59 1.28 -4.31 2.82
CA ALA A 59 0.38 -3.47 2.05
C ALA A 59 0.34 -3.96 0.62
N ILE A 60 -0.87 -4.07 0.08
CA ILE A 60 -1.14 -4.54 -1.26
C ILE A 60 -1.91 -3.43 -1.98
N TYR A 61 -1.35 -3.00 -3.11
CA TYR A 61 -1.96 -2.03 -4.00
C TYR A 61 -2.25 -2.68 -5.34
N GLU A 62 -3.48 -2.47 -5.81
CA GLU A 62 -3.88 -2.83 -7.16
C GLU A 62 -3.58 -1.66 -8.09
N LEU A 63 -2.90 -1.95 -9.19
CA LEU A 63 -2.48 -0.98 -10.19
C LEU A 63 -3.16 -1.27 -11.52
N ALA A 64 -3.39 -0.24 -12.32
CA ALA A 64 -3.87 -0.39 -13.69
C ALA A 64 -2.98 -1.36 -14.50
N ASP A 65 -1.66 -1.19 -14.39
CA ASP A 65 -0.62 -2.02 -14.98
C ASP A 65 0.75 -1.75 -14.30
N GLU A 66 1.81 -2.42 -14.76
CA GLU A 66 3.17 -2.29 -14.23
C GLU A 66 3.85 -0.94 -14.54
N ASP A 67 3.40 -0.20 -15.56
CA ASP A 67 4.02 1.05 -15.99
C ASP A 67 3.71 2.20 -15.03
N VAL A 68 2.68 2.07 -14.18
CA VAL A 68 2.36 3.03 -13.11
C VAL A 68 3.58 3.28 -12.21
N MET A 69 4.38 2.25 -11.93
CA MET A 69 5.58 2.35 -11.10
C MET A 69 6.79 2.99 -11.80
N LYS A 70 6.71 3.18 -13.13
CA LYS A 70 7.76 3.81 -13.95
C LYS A 70 7.51 5.31 -14.18
N SER A 71 6.44 5.85 -13.60
CA SER A 71 6.10 7.26 -13.73
C SER A 71 7.10 8.16 -13.00
N ASP A 72 7.34 9.35 -13.56
CA ASP A 72 8.21 10.36 -12.94
C ASP A 72 7.60 10.87 -11.62
N ALA A 73 8.46 11.13 -10.64
CA ALA A 73 8.10 11.60 -9.30
C ALA A 73 7.66 13.07 -9.27
#